data_AF-A0A970WQ19-F1
#
_entry.id   AF-A0A970WQ19-F1
#
_cell.length_a   1.000
_cell.length_b   1.000
_cell.length_c   1.000
_cell.angle_alpha   90.00
_cell.angle_beta   90.00
_cell.angle_gamma   90.00
#
_symmetry.space_group_name_H-M   'P 1'
#
loop_
_entity.id
_entity.type
_entity.pdbx_description
1 polymer ?
#
loop_
_entity_poly.entity_id
_entity_poly.type
_entity_poly.pdbx_seq_one_letter_code
_entity_poly.pdbx_strand_id
1 'polypeptide(L)' 'MKVIIVEGSGKMVYCDVCGAVAGTPTECPDRNTHEFSTTTVAVYCSVCGAIPGEPTKCPGRNRHEFVKVK' A
#
# COMPACT_ATOMS: atom_id res chain seq x y z
N MET A 1 2.94 -17.94 6.80
CA MET A 1 2.20 -16.88 6.08
C MET A 1 1.39 -16.11 7.11
N LYS A 2 1.71 -14.84 7.36
CA LYS A 2 0.97 -14.04 8.33
C LYS A 2 0.03 -13.14 7.54
N VAL A 3 -1.18 -13.63 7.31
CA VAL A 3 -2.28 -12.80 6.84
C VAL A 3 -2.67 -11.92 8.03
N ILE A 4 -2.25 -10.66 8.02
CA ILE A 4 -2.81 -9.68 8.95
C ILE A 4 -4.10 -9.19 8.30
N ILE A 5 -5.16 -9.97 8.46
CA ILE A 5 -6.50 -9.40 8.42
C ILE A 5 -6.54 -8.50 9.66
N VAL A 6 -6.61 -7.18 9.46
CA VAL A 6 -7.08 -6.30 10.53
C VAL A 6 -8.57 -6.62 10.67
N GLU A 7 -8.87 -7.69 11.41
CA GLU A 7 -10.24 -8.04 11.75
C GLU A 7 -10.81 -6.94 12.63
N GLY A 8 -11.66 -6.13 12.01
CA GLY A 8 -12.38 -5.05 12.64
C GLY A 8 -12.36 -3.80 11.76
N SER A 9 -13.40 -3.62 10.95
CA SER A 9 -13.81 -2.38 10.26
C SER A 9 -13.35 -2.09 8.81
N GLY A 10 -12.95 -3.08 8.00
CA GLY A 10 -12.77 -2.86 6.54
C GLY A 10 -11.78 -1.76 6.14
N LYS A 11 -11.03 -1.18 7.09
CA LYS A 11 -10.16 -0.03 6.91
C LYS A 11 -8.71 -0.50 6.86
N MET A 12 -8.07 -0.30 5.71
CA MET A 12 -6.66 -0.60 5.47
C MET A 12 -5.85 0.70 5.53
N VAL A 13 -4.65 0.63 6.12
CA VAL A 13 -3.67 1.72 6.14
C VAL A 13 -2.44 1.27 5.37
N TYR A 14 -2.06 1.99 4.33
CA TYR A 14 -0.95 1.60 3.46
C TYR A 14 -0.11 2.81 3.03
N CYS A 15 1.14 2.57 2.69
CA CYS A 15 2.07 3.59 2.22
C CYS A 15 1.79 3.91 0.74
N ASP A 16 1.50 5.16 0.39
CA ASP A 16 1.26 5.57 -1.00
C ASP A 16 2.52 5.44 -1.89
N VAL A 17 3.70 5.42 -1.26
CA VAL A 17 4.98 5.34 -1.98
C VAL A 17 5.29 3.90 -2.40
N CYS A 18 5.19 2.95 -1.47
CA CYS A 18 5.63 1.58 -1.71
C CYS A 18 4.54 0.51 -1.58
N GLY A 19 3.34 0.85 -1.09
CA GLY A 19 2.26 -0.11 -0.88
C GLY A 19 2.37 -0.94 0.41
N ALA A 20 3.37 -0.67 1.27
CA ALA A 20 3.51 -1.33 2.56
C ALA A 20 2.29 -1.07 3.47
N VAL A 21 1.77 -2.10 4.13
CA VAL A 21 0.66 -1.95 5.09
C VAL A 21 1.21 -1.61 6.47
N ALA A 22 0.54 -0.67 7.17
CA ALA A 22 0.95 -0.27 8.51
C ALA A 22 0.87 -1.44 9.52
N GLY A 23 1.75 -1.43 10.52
CA GLY A 23 1.84 -2.49 11.53
C GLY A 23 2.84 -3.62 11.18
N THR A 24 3.36 -3.64 9.95
CA THR A 24 4.50 -4.51 9.59
C THR A 24 5.73 -3.65 9.29
N PRO A 25 6.80 -3.75 10.09
CA PRO A 25 8.05 -3.06 9.80
C PRO A 25 8.62 -3.48 8.44
N THR A 26 8.79 -2.53 7.54
CA THR A 26 9.32 -2.74 6.20
C THR A 26 10.12 -1.52 5.77
N GLU A 27 11.08 -1.71 4.87
CA GLU A 27 11.75 -0.61 4.19
C GLU A 27 10.86 -0.05 3.08
N CYS A 28 10.90 1.27 2.86
CA CYS A 28 10.28 1.91 1.72
C CYS A 28 11.34 2.05 0.61
N PRO A 29 11.25 1.31 -0.51
CA PRO A 29 12.38 1.20 -1.45
C PRO A 29 12.79 2.51 -2.15
N ASP A 30 11.89 3.50 -2.17
CA ASP A 30 12.11 4.79 -2.85
C ASP A 30 12.24 5.98 -1.88
N ARG A 31 12.06 5.77 -0.56
CA ARG A 31 12.15 6.84 0.46
C ARG A 31 12.57 6.31 1.82
N ASN A 32 13.23 7.16 2.62
CA ASN A 32 13.57 6.85 4.01
C ASN A 32 12.37 6.89 4.98
N THR A 33 11.20 7.30 4.50
CA THR A 33 9.96 7.43 5.28
C THR A 33 8.78 6.83 4.53
N HIS A 34 7.81 6.35 5.30
CA HIS A 34 6.51 5.91 4.78
C HIS A 34 5.52 7.07 4.80
N GLU A 35 4.70 7.18 3.75
CA GLU A 35 3.62 8.15 3.63
C GLU A 35 2.30 7.39 3.64
N PHE A 36 1.67 7.26 4.81
CA PHE A 36 0.51 6.39 5.00
C PHE A 36 -0.82 7.08 4.67
N SER A 37 -1.63 6.39 3.88
CA SER A 37 -3.03 6.70 3.59
C SER A 37 -3.96 5.61 4.11
N THR A 38 -5.25 5.93 4.23
CA THR A 38 -6.27 4.99 4.70
C THR A 38 -7.39 4.81 3.68
N THR A 39 -7.86 3.57 3.48
CA THR A 39 -8.99 3.24 2.62
C THR A 39 -9.94 2.29 3.34
N THR A 40 -11.21 2.29 2.98
CA THR A 40 -12.21 1.29 3.43
C THR A 40 -12.63 0.31 2.33
N VAL A 41 -12.03 0.45 1.14
CA VAL A 41 -12.33 -0.36 -0.05
C VAL A 41 -11.04 -0.86 -0.67
N ALA A 42 -11.14 -1.89 -1.51
CA ALA A 42 -10.01 -2.37 -2.28
C ALA A 42 -9.47 -1.27 -3.21
N VAL A 43 -8.14 -1.16 -3.25
CA VAL A 43 -7.42 -0.22 -4.13
C VAL A 43 -6.31 -0.95 -4.87
N TYR A 44 -5.95 -0.44 -6.03
CA TYR A 44 -4.80 -0.89 -6.81
C TYR A 44 -4.10 0.30 -7.45
N CYS A 45 -2.81 0.18 -7.72
CA CYS A 45 -2.07 1.20 -8.45
C CYS A 45 -2.54 1.22 -9.91
N SER A 46 -3.08 2.36 -10.37
CA SER A 46 -3.57 2.51 -11.75
C SER A 46 -2.47 2.37 -12.82
N VAL A 47 -1.20 2.49 -12.41
CA VAL A 47 -0.03 2.44 -13.30
C VAL A 47 0.54 1.03 -13.44
N CYS A 48 0.77 0.33 -12.34
CA CYS A 48 1.47 -0.96 -12.33
C CYS A 48 0.63 -2.14 -11.80
N GLY A 49 -0.60 -1.89 -11.36
CA GLY A 49 -1.49 -2.91 -10.82
C GLY A 49 -1.13 -3.39 -9.40
N ALA A 50 -0.12 -2.81 -8.74
CA ALA A 50 0.25 -3.18 -7.38
C ALA A 50 -0.93 -3.01 -6.41
N ILE A 51 -1.11 -3.99 -5.53
CA ILE A 51 -2.12 -3.98 -4.46
C ILE A 51 -1.37 -3.73 -3.15
N PRO A 52 -1.88 -2.89 -2.23
CA PRO A 52 -1.24 -2.72 -0.94
C PRO A 52 -1.12 -4.03 -0.16
N GLY A 53 0.05 -4.26 0.44
CA GLY A 53 0.37 -5.48 1.19
C GLY A 53 1.83 -5.89 1.04
N GLU A 54 2.37 -5.73 -0.16
CA GLU A 54 3.78 -6.01 -0.46
C GLU A 54 4.50 -4.72 -0.87
N PRO A 55 5.52 -4.28 -0.10
CA PRO A 55 6.32 -3.12 -0.46
C PRO A 55 7.02 -3.34 -1.80
N THR A 56 6.69 -2.53 -2.80
CA THR A 56 7.25 -2.61 -4.15
C THR A 56 7.51 -1.21 -4.73
N LYS A 57 8.42 -1.14 -5.71
CA LYS A 57 8.59 0.06 -6.53
C LYS A 57 7.56 0.09 -7.64
N CYS A 58 7.01 1.28 -7.94
CA CYS A 58 6.22 1.47 -9.15
C CYS A 58 7.15 1.79 -10.33
N PRO A 59 7.22 0.97 -11.40
CA PRO A 59 8.10 1.25 -12.53
C PRO A 59 7.86 2.64 -13.13
N GLY A 60 8.93 3.43 -13.26
CA GLY A 60 8.88 4.78 -13.83
C GLY A 60 8.17 5.84 -12.98
N ARG A 61 7.83 5.55 -11.72
CA ARG A 61 7.20 6.48 -10.78
C ARG A 61 7.92 6.43 -9.43
N ASN A 62 7.90 7.56 -8.71
CA ASN A 62 8.45 7.63 -7.35
C ASN A 62 7.41 7.30 -6.26
N ARG A 63 6.18 6.93 -6.66
CA ARG A 63 5.08 6.50 -5.80
C ARG A 63 4.06 5.71 -6.60
N HIS A 64 3.21 4.94 -5.93
CA HIS A 64 2.04 4.33 -6.54
C HIS A 64 0.90 5.34 -6.65
N GLU A 65 0.00 5.12 -7.61
CA GLU A 65 -1.24 5.88 -7.78
C GLU A 65 -2.42 4.98 -7.46
N PHE A 66 -2.70 4.80 -6.17
CA PHE A 66 -3.75 3.91 -5.71
C PHE A 66 -5.13 4.48 -5.99
N VAL A 67 -5.91 3.77 -6.81
CA VAL A 67 -7.30 4.09 -7.14
C VAL A 67 -8.23 3.02 -6.59
N LYS A 68 -9.45 3.43 -6.25
CA LYS A 68 -10.48 2.53 -5.72
C LYS A 68 -11.01 1.62 -6.83
N VAL A 69 -11.13 0.32 -6.52
CA VAL A 69 -11.92 -0.60 -7.34
C VAL A 69 -13.38 -0.13 -7.29
N LYS A 70 -14.01 0.02 -8.46
CA LYS A 70 -15.43 0.36 -8.57
C LYS A 70 -16.31 -0.87 -8.40
#